data_AF-J5KSF5-F1
#
_entry.id   AF-J5KSF5-F1
#
_cell.length_a   1.000
_cell.length_b   1.000
_cell.length_c   1.000
_cell.angle_alpha   90.00
_cell.angle_beta   90.00
_cell.angle_gamma   90.00
#
_symmetry.space_group_name_H-M   'P 1'
#
loop_
_entity.id
_entity.type
_entity.pdbx_description
1 polymer ?
#
loop_
_entity_poly.entity_id
_entity_poly.type
_entity_poly.pdbx_seq_one_letter_code
_entity_poly.pdbx_strand_id
1 'polypeptide(L)'
;MWEQLYNRARQSLLNQAEVTQELCKKAAQEAQELTQNKQIPTPMLLDLAMFRLKLHLKVEIEEWEASLAKEALKLAQSLKSSDNEPGTCSVGMRESIFDAPDTKTWLKFGDGK
;
A
#
# COMPACT_ATOMS: atom_id res chain seq x y z
N MET A 1 -0.70 -4.66 10.92
CA MET A 1 -1.69 -4.02 10.02
C MET A 1 -2.83 -3.36 10.80
N TRP A 2 -3.62 -4.09 11.59
CA TRP A 2 -4.77 -3.51 12.33
C TRP A 2 -4.37 -2.39 13.33
N GLU A 3 -3.20 -2.47 13.96
CA GLU A 3 -2.69 -1.42 14.85
C GLU A 3 -2.38 -0.11 14.10
N GLN A 4 -1.79 -0.22 12.91
CA GLN A 4 -1.51 0.94 12.05
C GLN A 4 -2.82 1.59 11.58
N LEU A 5 -3.82 0.78 11.26
CA LEU A 5 -5.16 1.25 10.93
C LEU A 5 -5.82 1.95 12.12
N TYR A 6 -5.74 1.38 13.33
CA TYR A 6 -6.29 1.98 14.53
C TYR A 6 -5.66 3.35 14.83
N ASN A 7 -4.32 3.45 14.75
CA ASN A 7 -3.61 4.71 14.97
C ASN A 7 -3.99 5.76 13.91
N ARG A 8 -4.02 5.37 12.63
CA ARG A 8 -4.41 6.27 11.52
C ARG A 8 -5.87 6.71 11.63
N ALA A 9 -6.77 5.81 12.00
CA ALA A 9 -8.18 6.08 12.20
C ALA A 9 -8.39 7.09 13.34
N ARG A 10 -7.70 6.92 14.47
CA ARG A 10 -7.79 7.89 15.59
C ARG A 10 -7.26 9.27 15.24
N GLN A 11 -6.25 9.37 14.37
CA GLN A 11 -5.72 10.66 13.92
C GLN A 11 -6.61 11.32 12.87
N SER A 12 -7.24 10.53 11.99
CA SER A 12 -7.99 11.06 10.84
C SER A 12 -9.47 11.29 11.14
N LEU A 13 -10.08 10.49 12.03
CA LEU A 13 -11.50 10.56 12.34
C LEU A 13 -11.75 11.43 13.56
N LEU A 14 -12.73 12.32 13.45
CA LEU A 14 -13.18 13.19 14.54
C LEU A 14 -13.92 12.38 15.64
N ASN A 15 -14.55 11.27 15.28
CA ASN A 15 -15.30 10.39 16.20
C ASN A 15 -14.41 9.31 16.82
N GLN A 16 -13.36 9.69 17.54
CA GLN A 16 -12.39 8.74 18.11
C GLN A 16 -13.01 7.73 19.08
N ALA A 17 -14.13 8.08 19.74
CA ALA A 17 -14.81 7.22 20.70
C ALA A 17 -15.50 6.01 20.06
N GLU A 18 -15.89 6.12 18.79
CA GLU A 18 -16.57 5.04 18.05
C GLU A 18 -15.59 4.07 17.40
N VAL A 19 -14.32 4.49 17.27
CA VAL A 19 -13.23 3.67 16.72
C VAL A 19 -12.78 2.65 17.77
N THR A 20 -13.43 1.49 17.80
CA THR A 20 -13.00 0.37 18.65
C THR A 20 -11.93 -0.48 17.97
N GLN A 21 -11.11 -1.17 18.77
CA GLN A 21 -10.10 -2.08 18.26
C GLN A 21 -10.71 -3.27 17.49
N GLU A 22 -11.88 -3.73 17.92
CA GLU A 22 -12.61 -4.84 17.27
C GLU A 22 -13.07 -4.46 15.87
N LEU A 23 -13.62 -3.24 15.71
CA LEU A 23 -13.97 -2.67 14.41
C LEU A 23 -12.77 -2.58 13.47
N CYS A 24 -11.64 -2.11 14.00
CA CYS A 24 -10.40 -2.00 13.23
C CYS A 24 -9.86 -3.37 12.80
N LYS A 25 -9.95 -4.39 13.67
CA LYS A 25 -9.58 -5.77 13.34
C LYS A 25 -10.49 -6.34 12.24
N LYS A 26 -11.81 -6.15 12.37
CA LYS A 26 -12.79 -6.60 11.39
C LYS A 26 -12.57 -5.93 10.03
N ALA A 27 -12.39 -4.60 9.99
CA ALA A 27 -12.14 -3.88 8.75
C ALA A 27 -10.81 -4.29 8.08
N ALA A 28 -9.77 -4.55 8.88
CA ALA A 28 -8.49 -5.05 8.38
C ALA A 28 -8.61 -6.47 7.80
N GLN A 29 -9.35 -7.37 8.46
CA GLN A 29 -9.64 -8.72 7.96
C GLN A 29 -10.44 -8.67 6.66
N GLU A 30 -11.52 -7.87 6.60
CA GLU A 30 -12.32 -7.70 5.39
C GLU A 30 -11.49 -7.18 4.21
N ALA A 31 -10.54 -6.27 4.45
CA ALA A 31 -9.64 -5.78 3.41
C ALA A 31 -8.67 -6.85 2.91
N GLN A 32 -8.15 -7.70 3.81
CA GLN A 32 -7.32 -8.85 3.46
C GLN A 32 -8.10 -9.92 2.68
N GLU A 33 -9.33 -10.21 3.08
CA GLU A 33 -10.22 -11.15 2.40
C GLU A 33 -10.61 -10.66 1.00
N LEU A 34 -10.96 -9.38 0.87
CA LEU A 34 -11.27 -8.75 -0.42
C LEU A 34 -10.11 -8.83 -1.41
N THR A 35 -8.90 -8.77 -0.88
CA THR A 35 -7.67 -8.84 -1.66
C THR A 35 -7.13 -10.26 -1.79
N GLN A 36 -7.88 -11.26 -1.30
CA GLN A 36 -7.52 -12.69 -1.32
C GLN A 36 -6.14 -12.96 -0.70
N ASN A 37 -5.74 -12.19 0.31
CA ASN A 37 -4.41 -12.26 0.93
C ASN A 37 -3.24 -12.10 -0.06
N LYS A 38 -3.45 -11.46 -1.21
CA LYS A 38 -2.40 -11.20 -2.18
C LYS A 38 -1.42 -10.15 -1.66
N GLN A 39 -0.18 -10.20 -2.15
CA GLN A 39 0.85 -9.22 -1.83
C GLN A 39 0.53 -7.87 -2.49
N ILE A 40 -0.23 -7.06 -1.79
CA ILE A 40 -0.54 -5.68 -2.17
C ILE A 40 0.28 -4.76 -1.26
N PRO A 41 0.74 -3.61 -1.76
CA PRO A 41 1.39 -2.61 -0.94
C PRO A 41 0.56 -2.28 0.31
N THR A 42 1.22 -2.34 1.48
CA THR A 42 0.63 -2.00 2.78
C THR A 42 -0.17 -0.67 2.78
N PRO A 43 0.29 0.44 2.16
CA PRO A 43 -0.51 1.67 2.13
C PRO A 43 -1.87 1.50 1.43
N MET A 44 -1.92 0.81 0.29
CA MET A 44 -3.19 0.58 -0.42
C MET A 44 -4.13 -0.33 0.36
N LEU A 45 -3.57 -1.34 1.02
CA LEU A 45 -4.32 -2.20 1.94
C LEU A 45 -4.89 -1.42 3.13
N LEU A 46 -4.13 -0.46 3.68
CA LEU A 46 -4.60 0.43 4.75
C LEU A 46 -5.69 1.37 4.26
N ASP A 47 -5.59 1.91 3.04
CA ASP A 47 -6.63 2.78 2.47
C ASP A 47 -7.93 2.01 2.24
N LEU A 48 -7.86 0.78 1.72
CA LEU A 48 -9.02 -0.11 1.58
C LEU A 48 -9.64 -0.45 2.94
N ALA A 49 -8.81 -0.75 3.94
CA ALA A 49 -9.28 -1.06 5.28
C ALA A 49 -9.87 0.19 5.98
N MET A 50 -9.34 1.38 5.72
CA MET A 50 -9.90 2.65 6.21
C MET A 50 -11.27 2.93 5.61
N PHE A 51 -11.42 2.71 4.30
CA PHE A 51 -12.70 2.78 3.60
C PHE A 51 -13.72 1.80 4.21
N ARG A 52 -13.31 0.56 4.48
CA ARG A 52 -14.15 -0.43 5.20
C ARG A 52 -14.54 0.04 6.60
N LEU A 53 -13.59 0.58 7.35
CA LEU A 53 -13.86 1.11 8.69
C LEU A 53 -14.89 2.25 8.64
N LYS A 54 -14.76 3.19 7.70
CA LYS A 54 -15.70 4.29 7.50
C LYS A 54 -17.11 3.80 7.18
N LEU A 55 -17.25 2.75 6.37
CA LEU A 55 -18.55 2.11 6.10
C LEU A 55 -19.20 1.56 7.37
N HIS A 56 -18.44 0.88 8.24
CA HIS A 56 -18.97 0.36 9.51
C HIS A 56 -19.37 1.46 10.47
N LEU A 57 -18.62 2.55 10.50
CA LEU A 57 -18.90 3.74 11.31
C LEU A 57 -20.01 4.62 10.70
N LYS A 58 -20.49 4.31 9.49
CA LYS A 58 -21.48 5.10 8.74
C LYS A 58 -21.06 6.57 8.56
N VAL A 59 -19.75 6.79 8.43
CA VAL A 59 -19.17 8.11 8.14
C VAL A 59 -19.30 8.38 6.64
N GLU A 60 -19.44 9.65 6.27
CA GLU A 60 -19.41 10.05 4.87
C GLU A 60 -18.07 9.66 4.22
N ILE A 61 -18.17 9.13 3.01
CA ILE A 61 -17.03 8.68 2.23
C ILE A 61 -16.85 9.63 1.07
N GLU A 62 -15.64 10.16 0.95
CA GLU A 62 -15.31 11.05 -0.15
C GLU A 62 -15.02 10.26 -1.43
N GLU A 63 -15.27 10.86 -2.60
CA GLU A 63 -15.10 10.16 -3.88
C GLU A 63 -13.66 9.69 -4.14
N TRP A 64 -12.67 10.43 -3.64
CA TRP A 64 -11.26 10.05 -3.77
C TRP A 64 -10.93 8.80 -2.93
N GLU A 65 -11.56 8.62 -1.76
CA GLU A 65 -11.37 7.41 -0.93
C GLU A 65 -11.95 6.18 -1.63
N ALA A 66 -13.12 6.32 -2.23
CA ALA A 66 -13.72 5.28 -3.05
C ALA A 66 -12.84 4.93 -4.25
N SER A 67 -12.14 5.91 -4.82
CA SER A 67 -11.22 5.71 -5.94
C SER A 67 -9.97 4.94 -5.51
N LEU A 68 -9.36 5.27 -4.36
CA LEU A 68 -8.22 4.54 -3.79
C LEU A 68 -8.59 3.09 -3.45
N ALA A 69 -9.76 2.87 -2.85
CA ALA A 69 -10.27 1.52 -2.57
C ALA A 69 -10.44 0.70 -3.86
N LYS A 70 -10.99 1.31 -4.92
CA LYS A 70 -11.12 0.67 -6.24
C LYS A 70 -9.77 0.34 -6.86
N GLU A 71 -8.77 1.20 -6.72
CA GLU A 71 -7.41 0.95 -7.21
C GLU A 71 -6.78 -0.23 -6.49
N ALA A 72 -6.91 -0.31 -5.16
CA ALA A 72 -6.41 -1.45 -4.38
C ALA A 72 -7.03 -2.78 -4.84
N LEU A 73 -8.35 -2.78 -5.11
CA LEU A 73 -9.06 -3.95 -5.64
C LEU A 73 -8.63 -4.31 -7.06
N LYS A 74 -8.46 -3.32 -7.94
CA LYS A 74 -7.95 -3.55 -9.30
C LYS A 74 -6.55 -4.15 -9.27
N LEU A 75 -5.68 -3.65 -8.40
CA LEU A 75 -4.33 -4.19 -8.22
C LEU A 75 -4.41 -5.64 -7.73
N ALA A 76 -5.24 -5.94 -6.72
CA ALA A 76 -5.52 -7.29 -6.27
C ALA A 76 -5.97 -8.24 -7.39
N GLN A 77 -6.84 -7.76 -8.28
CA GLN A 77 -7.32 -8.53 -9.43
C GLN A 77 -6.23 -8.74 -10.49
N SER A 78 -5.38 -7.73 -10.72
CA SER A 78 -4.29 -7.80 -11.69
C SER A 78 -3.15 -8.72 -11.27
N LEU A 79 -2.94 -8.88 -9.96
CA LEU A 79 -1.97 -9.81 -9.41
C LEU A 79 -2.44 -11.23 -9.68
N LYS A 80 -1.69 -11.94 -10.53
CA LYS A 80 -1.84 -13.39 -10.68
C LYS A 80 -1.55 -14.02 -9.33
N SER A 81 -2.37 -15.00 -8.92
CA SER A 81 -2.07 -15.84 -7.77
C SER A 81 -0.80 -16.64 -8.13
N SER A 82 0.38 -16.10 -7.81
CA SER A 82 1.59 -16.90 -7.86
C SER A 82 1.51 -17.82 -6.66
N ASP A 83 1.20 -19.08 -6.91
CA ASP A 83 1.51 -20.13 -5.96
C ASP A 83 3.00 -19.99 -5.60
N ASN A 84 3.24 -19.52 -4.38
CA ASN A 84 4.39 -19.86 -3.57
C ASN A 84 5.72 -19.08 -3.66
N GLU A 85 5.75 -17.77 -3.97
CA GLU A 85 6.94 -16.94 -3.64
C GLU A 85 6.58 -15.49 -3.28
N PRO A 86 7.21 -14.88 -2.25
CA PRO A 86 7.04 -13.46 -1.97
C PRO A 86 7.69 -12.62 -3.07
N GLY A 87 6.88 -12.17 -4.04
CA GLY A 87 7.29 -11.26 -5.09
C GLY A 87 7.76 -9.95 -4.48
N THR A 88 9.08 -9.73 -4.47
CA THR A 88 9.66 -8.44 -4.18
C THR A 88 9.21 -7.45 -5.26
N CYS A 89 8.29 -6.54 -4.89
CA CYS A 89 8.03 -5.37 -5.71
C CYS A 89 9.30 -4.51 -5.65
N SER A 90 10.16 -4.60 -6.66
CA SER A 90 11.25 -3.67 -6.88
C SER A 90 10.66 -2.31 -7.24
N VAL A 91 10.26 -1.54 -6.22
CA VAL A 91 10.08 -0.11 -6.35
C VAL A 91 11.42 0.42 -6.81
N GLY A 92 11.50 0.81 -8.08
CA GLY A 92 12.74 1.14 -8.77
C GLY A 92 13.60 2.07 -7.93
N MET A 93 14.71 1.53 -7.43
CA MET A 93 15.80 2.35 -6.92
C MET A 93 16.25 3.21 -8.10
N ARG A 94 16.01 4.51 -8.02
CA ARG A 94 16.57 5.47 -8.95
C ARG A 94 18.05 5.56 -8.58
N GLU A 95 18.88 4.74 -9.20
CA GLU A 95 20.33 4.94 -9.13
C GLU A 95 20.61 6.28 -9.81
N SER A 96 20.74 7.33 -9.00
CA SER A 96 21.22 8.60 -9.49
C SER A 96 22.74 8.48 -9.62
N ILE A 97 23.27 8.93 -10.76
CA ILE A 97 24.72 9.00 -11.01
C ILE A 97 25.45 9.90 -10.01
N PHE A 98 24.70 10.59 -9.14
CA PHE A 98 25.20 11.55 -8.16
C PHE A 98 25.52 10.92 -6.80
N ASP A 99 24.98 9.73 -6.50
CA ASP A 99 25.15 9.08 -5.19
C ASP A 99 26.47 8.29 -5.04
N ALA A 100 27.34 8.28 -6.06
CA ALA A 100 28.66 7.65 -6.02
C ALA A 100 29.76 8.63 -6.50
N PRO A 101 30.31 9.50 -5.63
CA PRO A 101 31.40 10.40 -5.98
C PRO A 101 32.74 9.68 -6.28
N ASP A 102 32.82 8.37 -6.06
CA ASP A 102 34.10 7.64 -6.00
C ASP A 102 34.40 6.79 -7.25
N THR A 103 33.46 6.63 -8.18
CA THR A 103 33.68 5.88 -9.42
C THR A 103 34.11 6.80 -10.56
N LYS A 104 35.39 7.21 -10.53
CA LYS A 104 36.07 7.72 -11.74
C LYS A 104 36.24 6.58 -12.76
N THR A 105 35.22 6.31 -13.55
CA THR A 105 35.37 5.54 -14.79
C THR A 105 35.83 6.48 -15.90
N TRP A 106 37.14 6.47 -16.15
CA TRP A 106 37.70 7.08 -17.35
C TRP A 106 37.11 6.39 -18.58
N LEU A 107 36.35 7.13 -19.41
CA LEU A 107 35.98 6.66 -20.74
C LEU A 107 37.26 6.44 -21.56
N LYS A 108 37.64 5.17 -21.73
CA LYS A 108 38.65 4.77 -22.70
C LYS A 108 37.99 4.79 -24.07
N PHE A 109 38.24 5.83 -24.86
CA PHE A 109 37.93 5.82 -26.28
C PHE A 109 38.85 4.78 -26.94
N GLY A 110 38.25 3.76 -27.53
CA GLY A 110 38.97 2.69 -28.21
C GLY A 110 39.82 3.25 -29.36
N ASP A 111 41.04 2.76 -29.47
CA ASP A 111 41.93 3.00 -30.60
C ASP A 111 41.26 2.49 -31.89
N GLY A 112 40.88 3.43 -32.76
CA GLY A 112 40.51 3.13 -34.13
C GLY A 112 41.76 2.72 -34.92
N LYS A 113 41.74 1.50 -35.47
CA LYS A 113 42.62 1.11 -36.57
C LYS A 113 42.06 1.61 -37.89
#